data_AF-A0A7V2RQ14-F1
#
_entry.id   AF-A0A7V2RQ14-F1
#
_cell.length_a   1.000
_cell.length_b   1.000
_cell.length_c   1.000
_cell.angle_alpha   90.00
_cell.angle_beta   90.00
_cell.angle_gamma   90.00
#
_symmetry.space_group_name_H-M   'P 1'
#
loop_
_entity.id
_entity.type
_entity.pdbx_description
1 polymer ?
#
loop_
_entity_poly.entity_id
_entity_poly.type
_entity_poly.pdbx_seq_one_letter_code
_entity_poly.pdbx_strand_id
1 'polypeptide(L)'
;MRNFPASIFAFAFMLTFFACQKDETAAPITVQESAFPNVDPALWPYYEAFEKEGAERGLVIDLAADNILGKIEELPEEHVAGQCSYGTAVDSEVTIDQGFWNDFSSHYIREMVVFHELGHCYLKRGHKEGAHPDGTCLSIMRSGLEDCRDNYNLQTREEYLDELFGSAVIRN
;
A
#
# COMPACT_ATOMS: atom_id res chain seq x y z
N MET A 1 41.20 -12.44 -70.50
CA MET A 1 40.59 -12.61 -69.16
C MET A 1 41.11 -11.51 -68.25
N ARG A 2 40.24 -11.03 -67.36
CA ARG A 2 40.09 -9.66 -66.82
C ARG A 2 41.29 -9.02 -66.09
N ASN A 3 41.32 -7.70 -66.24
CA ASN A 3 42.20 -6.70 -65.63
C ASN A 3 41.90 -6.44 -64.14
N PHE A 4 42.95 -6.07 -63.39
CA PHE A 4 42.98 -5.32 -62.11
C PHE A 4 42.26 -3.94 -62.23
N PRO A 5 41.98 -3.14 -61.17
CA PRO A 5 42.72 -3.01 -59.90
C PRO A 5 41.90 -2.68 -58.63
N ALA A 6 42.66 -2.50 -57.54
CA ALA A 6 42.26 -1.99 -56.23
C ALA A 6 41.52 -0.64 -56.29
N SER A 7 40.61 -0.42 -55.33
CA SER A 7 40.30 0.94 -54.88
C SER A 7 39.82 0.94 -53.43
N ILE A 8 40.58 1.65 -52.61
CA ILE A 8 40.19 2.21 -51.32
C ILE A 8 39.01 3.16 -51.58
N PHE A 9 37.95 3.09 -50.77
CA PHE A 9 36.99 4.17 -50.63
C PHE A 9 36.72 4.43 -49.14
N ALA A 10 37.01 5.66 -48.76
CA ALA A 10 36.75 6.24 -47.46
C ALA A 10 35.29 6.71 -47.35
N PHE A 11 34.85 6.86 -46.09
CA PHE A 11 33.86 7.83 -45.61
C PHE A 11 32.39 7.65 -46.03
N ALA A 12 31.54 7.30 -45.05
CA ALA A 12 30.33 8.08 -44.75
C ALA A 12 29.73 7.65 -43.41
N PHE A 13 29.96 8.52 -42.44
CA PHE A 13 29.34 8.65 -41.13
C PHE A 13 27.83 8.94 -41.27
N MET A 14 26.97 8.10 -40.69
CA MET A 14 25.69 8.50 -40.07
C MET A 14 24.98 7.28 -39.48
N LEU A 15 25.36 6.89 -38.26
CA LEU A 15 24.44 6.21 -37.35
C LEU A 15 23.70 7.32 -36.61
N THR A 16 22.51 7.67 -37.12
CA THR A 16 21.60 8.58 -36.43
C THR A 16 21.09 7.88 -35.18
N PHE A 17 21.70 8.19 -34.04
CA PHE A 17 21.07 7.99 -32.74
C PHE A 17 19.82 8.88 -32.72
N PHE A 18 18.65 8.27 -32.76
CA PHE A 18 17.42 8.94 -32.33
C PHE A 18 17.55 9.18 -30.82
N ALA A 19 18.17 10.29 -30.45
CA ALA A 19 18.04 10.84 -29.12
C ALA A 19 16.63 11.40 -28.98
N CYS A 20 15.80 10.74 -28.18
CA CYS A 20 14.56 11.35 -27.72
C CYS A 20 14.95 12.51 -26.79
N GLN A 21 14.89 13.75 -27.28
CA GLN A 21 14.88 14.89 -26.37
C GLN A 21 13.56 14.84 -25.62
N LYS A 22 13.61 14.58 -24.31
CA LYS A 22 12.49 14.87 -23.43
C LYS A 22 12.45 16.40 -23.37
N ASP A 23 11.53 17.01 -24.11
CA ASP A 23 11.29 18.44 -24.04
C ASP A 23 10.98 18.81 -22.59
N GLU A 24 11.92 19.49 -21.94
CA GLU A 24 11.71 20.16 -20.66
C GLU A 24 10.99 21.49 -20.92
N THR A 25 9.78 21.41 -21.46
CA THR A 25 8.79 22.43 -21.10
C THR A 25 8.32 22.07 -19.70
N ALA A 26 8.90 22.75 -18.70
CA ALA A 26 8.41 22.72 -17.33
C ALA A 26 6.91 23.06 -17.35
N ALA A 27 6.08 22.02 -17.37
CA ALA A 27 4.68 22.13 -17.05
C ALA A 27 4.59 22.76 -15.65
N PRO A 28 3.62 23.66 -15.40
CA PRO A 28 3.37 24.09 -14.03
C PRO A 28 3.20 22.83 -13.19
N ILE A 29 3.90 22.78 -12.05
CA ILE A 29 3.75 21.72 -11.05
C ILE A 29 2.26 21.65 -10.74
N THR A 30 1.57 20.69 -11.34
CA THR A 30 0.25 20.28 -10.90
C THR A 30 0.47 19.73 -9.51
N VAL A 31 0.11 20.52 -8.50
CA VAL A 31 -0.09 20.01 -7.15
C VAL A 31 -0.98 18.79 -7.33
N GLN A 32 -0.43 17.61 -7.06
CA GLN A 32 -1.17 16.35 -7.12
C GLN A 32 -2.34 16.53 -6.17
N GLU A 33 -3.53 16.70 -6.74
CA GLU A 33 -4.79 16.80 -6.01
C GLU A 33 -4.85 15.57 -5.12
N SER A 34 -4.95 15.76 -3.79
CA SER A 34 -4.79 14.68 -2.83
C SER A 34 -5.78 13.56 -3.16
N ALA A 35 -5.28 12.37 -3.48
CA ALA A 35 -6.13 11.20 -3.75
C ALA A 35 -7.00 10.87 -2.51
N PHE A 36 -6.52 11.22 -1.31
CA PHE A 36 -7.23 11.07 -0.05
C PHE A 36 -7.20 12.39 0.73
N PRO A 37 -8.28 13.18 0.72
CA PRO A 37 -8.34 14.43 1.45
C PRO A 37 -8.21 14.17 2.96
N ASN A 38 -7.46 15.03 3.66
CA ASN A 38 -7.23 14.91 5.11
C ASN A 38 -6.58 13.60 5.57
N VAL A 39 -5.82 12.95 4.67
CA VAL A 39 -4.96 11.81 5.00
C VAL A 39 -3.50 12.25 4.86
N ASP A 40 -2.67 11.91 5.84
CA ASP A 40 -1.22 12.11 5.76
C ASP A 40 -0.67 11.48 4.47
N PRO A 41 0.08 12.22 3.63
CA PRO A 41 0.59 11.69 2.36
C PRO A 41 1.45 10.42 2.48
N ALA A 42 2.06 10.18 3.65
CA ALA A 42 2.84 8.98 3.91
C ALA A 42 1.96 7.72 4.02
N LEU A 43 0.65 7.88 4.27
CA LEU A 43 -0.33 6.81 4.31
C LEU A 43 -0.97 6.52 2.93
N TRP A 44 -0.92 7.46 1.98
CA TRP A 44 -1.58 7.31 0.67
C TRP A 44 -1.25 6.01 -0.06
N PRO A 45 0.02 5.55 -0.15
CA PRO A 45 0.32 4.28 -0.83
C PRO A 45 -0.42 3.08 -0.23
N TYR A 46 -0.71 3.11 1.07
CA TYR A 46 -1.42 2.04 1.76
C TYR A 46 -2.93 2.16 1.56
N TYR A 47 -3.47 3.38 1.49
CA TYR A 47 -4.89 3.61 1.16
C TYR A 47 -5.18 3.15 -0.28
N GLU A 48 -4.35 3.52 -1.25
CA GLU A 48 -4.45 3.05 -2.63
C GLU A 48 -4.32 1.52 -2.72
N ALA A 49 -3.37 0.94 -1.99
CA ALA A 49 -3.19 -0.50 -1.94
C ALA A 49 -4.43 -1.18 -1.35
N PHE A 50 -5.04 -0.64 -0.30
CA PHE A 50 -6.22 -1.22 0.32
C PHE A 50 -7.42 -1.25 -0.65
N GLU A 51 -7.67 -0.16 -1.36
CA GLU A 51 -8.71 -0.11 -2.41
C GLU A 51 -8.44 -1.11 -3.53
N LYS A 52 -7.18 -1.18 -3.99
CA LYS A 52 -6.75 -2.11 -5.04
C LYS A 52 -6.94 -3.58 -4.62
N GLU A 53 -6.50 -3.95 -3.42
CA GLU A 53 -6.59 -5.31 -2.89
C GLU A 53 -8.03 -5.73 -2.60
N GLY A 54 -8.88 -4.78 -2.17
CA GLY A 54 -10.32 -5.00 -2.07
C GLY A 54 -10.96 -5.22 -3.44
N ALA A 55 -10.58 -4.44 -4.45
CA ALA A 55 -11.07 -4.59 -5.82
C ALA A 55 -10.69 -5.95 -6.45
N GLU A 56 -9.46 -6.43 -6.20
CA GLU A 56 -9.03 -7.78 -6.61
C GLU A 56 -9.90 -8.88 -6.00
N ARG A 57 -10.55 -8.60 -4.86
CA ARG A 57 -11.46 -9.50 -4.14
C ARG A 57 -12.93 -9.15 -4.37
N GLY A 58 -13.23 -8.31 -5.36
CA GLY A 58 -14.60 -8.00 -5.79
C GLY A 58 -15.33 -6.98 -4.92
N LEU A 59 -14.62 -6.24 -4.08
CA LEU A 59 -15.16 -5.12 -3.31
C LEU A 59 -15.00 -3.81 -4.09
N VAL A 60 -15.95 -2.90 -3.92
CA VAL A 60 -15.80 -1.51 -4.37
C VAL A 60 -15.56 -0.68 -3.13
N ILE A 61 -14.32 -0.23 -2.96
CA ILE A 61 -13.86 0.56 -1.81
C ILE A 61 -13.49 1.94 -2.34
N ASP A 62 -14.04 2.97 -1.71
CA ASP A 62 -13.69 4.37 -1.97
C ASP A 62 -13.52 5.07 -0.62
N LEU A 63 -12.28 5.04 -0.12
CA LEU A 63 -11.93 5.57 1.21
C LEU A 63 -12.12 7.09 1.26
N ALA A 64 -11.91 7.78 0.13
CA ALA A 64 -12.09 9.22 0.03
C ALA A 64 -13.58 9.61 0.05
N ALA A 65 -14.43 8.90 -0.70
CA ALA A 65 -15.87 9.14 -0.71
C ALA A 65 -16.52 8.79 0.64
N ASP A 66 -16.00 7.76 1.31
CA ASP A 66 -16.44 7.36 2.66
C ASP A 66 -15.77 8.19 3.79
N ASN A 67 -14.99 9.22 3.41
CA ASN A 67 -14.35 10.20 4.28
C ASN A 67 -13.48 9.56 5.38
N ILE A 68 -12.77 8.49 5.05
CA ILE A 68 -11.84 7.83 5.97
C ILE A 68 -10.59 8.69 6.10
N LEU A 69 -10.41 9.29 7.28
CA LEU A 69 -9.29 10.16 7.59
C LEU A 69 -8.06 9.34 8.00
N GLY A 70 -6.88 9.95 7.97
CA GLY A 70 -5.64 9.26 8.30
C GLY A 70 -4.53 10.19 8.77
N LYS A 71 -3.88 9.88 9.88
CA LYS A 71 -2.76 10.67 10.40
C LYS A 71 -1.72 9.81 11.10
N ILE A 72 -0.52 10.39 11.23
CA ILE A 72 0.57 9.83 12.02
C ILE A 72 0.85 10.80 13.16
N GLU A 73 0.63 10.37 14.41
CA GLU A 73 0.84 11.18 15.61
C GLU A 73 1.27 10.29 16.79
N GLU A 74 1.80 10.90 17.85
CA GLU A 74 2.12 10.17 19.09
C GLU A 74 0.83 9.66 19.74
N LEU A 75 0.75 8.35 19.95
CA LEU A 75 -0.32 7.75 20.75
C LEU A 75 0.08 7.74 22.24
N PRO A 76 -0.84 8.11 23.16
CA PRO A 76 -0.55 8.13 24.59
C PRO A 76 -0.46 6.73 25.21
N GLU A 77 -0.96 5.71 24.52
CA GLU A 77 -0.99 4.32 24.99
C GLU A 77 0.29 3.59 24.57
N GLU A 78 1.01 3.05 25.55
CA GLU A 78 2.21 2.26 25.25
C GLU A 78 1.83 0.95 24.52
N HIS A 79 2.67 0.56 23.55
CA HIS A 79 2.55 -0.69 22.78
C HIS A 79 1.36 -0.76 21.80
N VAL A 80 0.77 0.39 21.45
CA VAL A 80 -0.25 0.50 20.40
C VAL A 80 0.40 1.02 19.12
N ALA A 81 0.36 0.24 18.04
CA ALA A 81 0.97 0.62 16.75
C ALA A 81 0.04 1.50 15.90
N GLY A 82 -1.27 1.43 16.15
CA GLY A 82 -2.29 2.20 15.48
C GLY A 82 -3.63 2.06 16.20
N GLN A 83 -4.57 2.94 15.86
CA GLN A 83 -5.94 2.86 16.33
C GLN A 83 -6.89 3.41 15.27
N CYS A 84 -8.10 2.86 15.27
CA CYS A 84 -9.23 3.41 14.57
C CYS A 84 -10.18 4.08 15.56
N SER A 85 -10.50 5.36 15.34
CA SER A 85 -11.53 6.05 16.12
C SER A 85 -12.83 6.20 15.32
N TYR A 86 -13.96 6.00 16.01
CA TYR A 86 -15.29 6.22 15.45
C TYR A 86 -15.92 7.43 16.14
N GLY A 87 -16.13 8.51 15.42
CA GLY A 87 -16.88 9.65 15.94
C GLY A 87 -18.38 9.45 15.82
N THR A 88 -19.14 9.90 16.83
CA THR A 88 -20.57 10.21 16.64
C THR A 88 -20.78 11.52 15.86
N ALA A 89 -19.71 12.31 15.67
CA ALA A 89 -19.68 13.61 14.98
C ALA A 89 -18.42 13.84 14.12
N VAL A 90 -17.49 12.88 14.07
CA VAL A 90 -16.30 12.89 13.21
C VAL A 90 -16.27 11.61 12.40
N ASP A 91 -15.73 11.68 11.20
CA ASP A 91 -15.56 10.53 10.33
C ASP A 91 -14.62 9.49 10.95
N SER A 92 -14.59 8.28 10.39
CA SER A 92 -13.69 7.24 10.92
C SER A 92 -12.24 7.64 10.61
N GLU A 93 -11.40 7.73 11.63
CA GLU A 93 -10.02 8.20 11.51
C GLU A 93 -9.04 7.10 11.91
N VAL A 94 -8.16 6.75 10.97
CA VAL A 94 -6.99 5.89 11.22
C VAL A 94 -5.87 6.75 11.79
N THR A 95 -5.37 6.38 12.97
CA THR A 95 -4.21 7.00 13.58
C THR A 95 -3.11 5.97 13.74
N ILE A 96 -1.95 6.22 13.12
CA ILE A 96 -0.77 5.36 13.28
C ILE A 96 0.19 6.01 14.27
N ASP A 97 0.70 5.24 15.22
CA ASP A 97 1.65 5.76 16.20
C ASP A 97 2.94 6.24 15.52
N GLN A 98 3.38 7.44 15.87
CA GLN A 98 4.57 8.05 15.29
C GLN A 98 5.86 7.32 15.69
N GLY A 99 5.95 6.78 16.91
CA GLY A 99 7.09 5.97 17.35
C GLY A 99 7.21 4.71 16.51
N PHE A 100 6.13 3.93 16.42
CA PHE A 100 6.02 2.77 15.54
C PHE A 100 6.37 3.11 14.08
N TRP A 101 5.79 4.19 13.55
CA TRP A 101 6.04 4.59 12.17
C TRP A 101 7.53 4.85 11.91
N ASN A 102 8.20 5.53 12.83
CA ASN A 102 9.61 5.86 12.70
C ASN A 102 10.53 4.65 12.91
N ASP A 103 10.18 3.75 13.84
CA ASP A 103 11.00 2.59 14.20
C ASP A 103 10.95 1.49 13.12
N PHE A 104 9.83 1.34 12.42
CA PHE A 104 9.65 0.29 11.41
C PHE A 104 9.61 0.87 10.00
N SER A 105 10.63 0.58 9.20
CA SER A 105 10.70 0.95 7.77
C SER A 105 10.24 -0.15 6.81
N SER A 106 9.94 -1.35 7.34
CA SER A 106 9.46 -2.47 6.52
C SER A 106 8.07 -2.16 5.96
N HIS A 107 7.97 -2.17 4.63
CA HIS A 107 6.70 -2.00 3.92
C HIS A 107 5.61 -2.95 4.45
N TYR A 108 5.93 -4.23 4.64
CA TYR A 108 4.95 -5.21 5.11
C TYR A 108 4.46 -4.96 6.53
N ILE A 109 5.32 -4.48 7.43
CA ILE A 109 4.92 -4.18 8.82
C ILE A 109 3.99 -2.96 8.84
N ARG A 110 4.32 -1.91 8.07
CA ARG A 110 3.45 -0.73 7.95
C ARG A 110 2.14 -1.06 7.26
N GLU A 111 2.17 -1.82 6.17
CA GLU A 111 0.98 -2.27 5.46
C GLU A 111 0.07 -3.08 6.38
N MET A 112 0.62 -4.04 7.13
CA MET A 112 -0.15 -4.86 8.05
C MET A 112 -0.91 -4.02 9.07
N VAL A 113 -0.25 -3.04 9.70
CA VAL A 113 -0.88 -2.17 10.71
C VAL A 113 -1.90 -1.21 10.07
N VAL A 114 -1.56 -0.55 8.95
CA VAL A 114 -2.52 0.34 8.29
C VAL A 114 -3.75 -0.44 7.81
N PHE A 115 -3.57 -1.65 7.28
CA PHE A 115 -4.67 -2.51 6.83
C PHE A 115 -5.50 -3.04 8.00
N HIS A 116 -4.88 -3.31 9.15
CA HIS A 116 -5.58 -3.63 10.39
C HIS A 116 -6.52 -2.48 10.79
N GLU A 117 -6.00 -1.25 10.83
CA GLU A 117 -6.81 -0.08 11.19
C GLU A 117 -7.90 0.23 10.16
N LEU A 118 -7.63 0.08 8.87
CA LEU A 118 -8.66 0.18 7.82
C LEU A 118 -9.67 -0.97 7.90
N GLY A 119 -9.26 -2.15 8.37
CA GLY A 119 -10.15 -3.26 8.68
C GLY A 119 -11.18 -2.89 9.75
N HIS A 120 -10.75 -2.14 10.77
CA HIS A 120 -11.66 -1.51 11.74
C HIS A 120 -12.48 -0.39 11.10
N CYS A 121 -11.81 0.66 10.60
CA CYS A 121 -12.42 1.92 10.18
C CYS A 121 -13.34 1.79 8.96
N TYR A 122 -13.01 0.94 7.99
CA TYR A 122 -13.78 0.76 6.76
C TYR A 122 -14.62 -0.51 6.80
N LEU A 123 -13.98 -1.67 6.96
CA LEU A 123 -14.64 -2.98 6.87
C LEU A 123 -15.46 -3.34 8.12
N LYS A 124 -15.36 -2.53 9.19
CA LYS A 124 -16.04 -2.73 10.48
C LYS A 124 -15.76 -4.11 11.09
N ARG A 125 -14.55 -4.63 10.90
CA ARG A 125 -14.12 -5.91 11.48
C ARG A 125 -13.72 -5.69 12.94
N GLY A 126 -14.04 -6.67 13.78
CA GLY A 126 -13.49 -6.76 15.13
C GLY A 126 -12.20 -7.56 15.14
N HIS A 127 -11.54 -7.61 16.29
CA HIS A 127 -10.39 -8.50 16.46
C HIS A 127 -10.79 -9.97 16.29
N LYS A 128 -9.89 -10.75 15.71
CA LYS A 128 -10.01 -12.21 15.57
C LYS A 128 -8.69 -12.83 15.98
N GLU A 129 -8.78 -13.59 17.06
CA GLU A 129 -7.63 -14.19 17.71
C GLU A 129 -7.36 -15.64 17.28
N GLY A 130 -6.24 -16.17 17.75
CA GLY A 130 -5.79 -17.54 17.56
C GLY A 130 -4.52 -17.67 16.72
N ALA A 131 -3.91 -18.85 16.81
CA ALA A 131 -2.68 -19.20 16.12
C ALA A 131 -2.80 -20.48 15.28
N HIS A 132 -2.06 -20.55 14.18
CA HIS A 132 -1.80 -21.79 13.46
C HIS A 132 -0.95 -22.75 14.33
N PRO A 133 -0.90 -24.06 14.00
CA PRO A 133 -0.07 -25.02 14.74
C PRO A 133 1.43 -24.68 14.81
N ASP A 134 1.93 -23.82 13.92
CA ASP A 134 3.32 -23.35 13.89
C ASP A 134 3.55 -22.06 14.73
N GLY A 135 2.51 -21.59 15.43
CA GLY A 135 2.53 -20.42 16.30
C GLY A 135 2.34 -19.08 15.60
N THR A 136 2.01 -19.06 14.30
CA THR A 136 1.73 -17.80 13.58
C THR A 136 0.29 -17.34 13.78
N CYS A 137 0.07 -16.03 13.80
CA CYS A 137 -1.28 -15.46 13.99
C CYS A 137 -2.23 -15.85 12.85
N LEU A 138 -3.46 -16.25 13.17
CA LEU A 138 -4.47 -16.65 12.16
C LEU A 138 -5.02 -15.48 11.33
N SER A 139 -4.85 -14.25 11.79
CA SER A 139 -5.60 -13.09 11.32
C SER A 139 -4.73 -11.84 11.33
N ILE A 140 -4.89 -11.01 10.32
CA ILE A 140 -4.32 -9.64 10.34
C ILE A 140 -5.06 -8.79 11.38
N MET A 141 -6.33 -9.10 11.65
CA MET A 141 -7.15 -8.47 12.68
C MET A 141 -6.87 -9.02 14.09
N ARG A 142 -5.65 -9.46 14.42
CA ARG A 142 -5.28 -9.92 15.77
C ARG A 142 -5.07 -8.72 16.72
N SER A 143 -5.53 -8.78 17.97
CA SER A 143 -5.40 -7.65 18.92
C SER A 143 -3.97 -7.35 19.37
N GLY A 144 -3.08 -8.36 19.30
CA GLY A 144 -1.71 -8.27 19.85
C GLY A 144 -1.61 -8.63 21.32
N LEU A 145 -2.70 -9.08 21.93
CA LEU A 145 -2.73 -9.49 23.34
C LEU A 145 -2.46 -11.00 23.53
N GLU A 146 -2.61 -11.80 22.47
CA GLU A 146 -2.38 -13.26 22.52
C GLU A 146 -0.97 -13.65 22.09
N ASP A 147 -0.58 -14.88 22.46
CA ASP A 147 0.72 -15.47 22.12
C ASP A 147 0.70 -16.06 20.70
N CYS A 148 0.82 -15.19 19.69
CA CYS A 148 1.09 -15.58 18.31
C CYS A 148 2.14 -14.67 17.66
N ARG A 149 2.85 -15.19 16.66
CA ARG A 149 3.84 -14.43 15.89
C ARG A 149 3.22 -13.90 14.61
N ASP A 150 3.31 -12.60 14.37
CA ASP A 150 2.96 -12.02 13.08
C ASP A 150 3.78 -12.67 11.97
N ASN A 151 3.10 -13.06 10.89
CA ASN A 151 3.73 -13.68 9.75
C ASN A 151 3.32 -12.99 8.46
N TYR A 152 3.03 -11.69 8.48
CA TYR A 152 2.66 -10.93 7.28
C TYR A 152 3.91 -10.52 6.48
N ASN A 153 4.15 -11.20 5.36
CA ASN A 153 5.31 -10.99 4.49
C ASN A 153 4.98 -11.37 3.04
N LEU A 154 5.96 -11.27 2.13
CA LEU A 154 5.76 -11.55 0.71
C LEU A 154 5.13 -12.94 0.42
N GLN A 155 5.41 -13.96 1.23
CA GLN A 155 4.91 -15.33 0.98
C GLN A 155 3.48 -15.55 1.47
N THR A 156 3.03 -14.79 2.46
CA THR A 156 1.81 -15.03 3.25
C THR A 156 0.82 -13.88 3.18
N ARG A 157 1.24 -12.74 2.64
CA ARG A 157 0.42 -11.53 2.45
C ARG A 157 -0.94 -11.84 1.84
N GLU A 158 -0.97 -12.58 0.73
CA GLU A 158 -2.22 -12.89 0.03
C GLU A 158 -3.23 -13.65 0.90
N GLU A 159 -2.77 -14.59 1.74
CA GLU A 159 -3.65 -15.33 2.64
C GLU A 159 -4.28 -14.42 3.71
N TYR A 160 -3.49 -13.50 4.27
CA TYR A 160 -4.01 -12.51 5.22
C TYR A 160 -4.96 -11.50 4.57
N LEU A 161 -4.73 -11.13 3.32
CA LEU A 161 -5.64 -10.23 2.60
C LEU A 161 -6.95 -10.94 2.21
N ASP A 162 -6.88 -12.20 1.80
CA ASP A 162 -8.07 -13.04 1.61
C ASP A 162 -8.88 -13.16 2.90
N GLU A 163 -8.20 -13.28 4.04
CA GLU A 163 -8.82 -13.27 5.37
C GLU A 163 -9.49 -11.92 5.68
N LEU A 164 -8.78 -10.81 5.43
CA LEU A 164 -9.19 -9.44 5.75
C LEU A 164 -10.41 -8.97 4.97
N PHE A 165 -10.40 -9.15 3.66
CA PHE A 165 -11.52 -8.73 2.82
C PHE A 165 -12.64 -9.77 2.82
N GLY A 166 -12.37 -10.96 3.37
CA GLY A 166 -13.20 -12.14 3.22
C GLY A 166 -13.10 -12.64 1.78
N SER A 167 -12.77 -13.91 1.58
CA SER A 167 -12.87 -14.49 0.24
C SER A 167 -14.25 -14.18 -0.32
N ALA A 168 -14.33 -13.59 -1.52
CA ALA A 168 -15.59 -13.48 -2.24
C ALA A 168 -16.06 -14.89 -2.59
N VAL A 169 -16.63 -15.58 -1.61
CA VAL A 169 -17.61 -16.60 -1.87
C VAL A 169 -18.79 -15.82 -2.43
N ILE A 170 -18.85 -15.72 -3.76
CA ILE A 170 -20.08 -15.39 -4.50
C ILE A 170 -21.17 -16.26 -3.86
N ARG A 171 -21.99 -15.65 -2.99
CA ARG A 171 -23.19 -16.30 -2.52
C ARG A 171 -24.16 -16.22 -3.70
N ASN A 172 -24.21 -17.32 -4.46
CA ASN A 172 -25.31 -17.62 -5.37
C ASN A 172 -26.65 -17.60 -4.62
#